data_AF-A0A1F3Y940-F1
#
_entry.id   AF-A0A1F3Y940-F1
#
_cell.length_a   1.000
_cell.length_b   1.000
_cell.length_c   1.000
_cell.angle_alpha   90.00
_cell.angle_beta   90.00
_cell.angle_gamma   90.00
#
_symmetry.space_group_name_H-M   'P 1'
#
loop_
_entity.id
_entity.type
_entity.pdbx_description
1 polymer ?
#
loop_
_entity_poly.entity_id
_entity_poly.type
_entity_poly.pdbx_seq_one_letter_code
_entity_poly.pdbx_strand_id
1 'polypeptide(L)'
;MISPAEASKILKEFTRALRSEAKALAHRQKFDLKELKASQAARLREWESSERKARHRFFAENKVPAERRVYVRDFVARRKALLQMMKDERKARERERDSRLSALKQDQASRLKEFQSYLSRGERPPEQLWPAPGR
;
A
#
# COMPACT_ATOMS: atom_id res chain seq x y z
N MET A 1 12.78 -37.62 18.32
CA MET A 1 11.32 -37.46 18.09
C MET A 1 10.81 -36.40 19.04
N ILE A 2 9.96 -35.49 18.55
CA ILE A 2 9.36 -34.43 19.35
C ILE A 2 8.19 -35.00 20.17
N SER A 3 8.07 -34.60 21.44
CA SER A 3 6.93 -35.02 22.26
C SER A 3 5.62 -34.32 21.84
N PRO A 4 4.44 -34.91 22.07
CA PRO A 4 3.16 -34.25 21.74
C PRO A 4 2.97 -32.88 22.41
N ALA A 5 3.47 -32.73 23.65
CA ALA A 5 3.43 -31.47 24.38
C ALA A 5 4.32 -30.40 23.73
N GLU A 6 5.52 -30.79 23.30
CA GLU A 6 6.46 -29.91 22.62
C GLU A 6 5.94 -29.53 21.21
N ALA A 7 5.35 -30.46 20.46
CA ALA A 7 4.73 -30.19 19.18
C ALA A 7 3.59 -29.16 19.29
N SER A 8 2.75 -29.26 20.33
CA SER A 8 1.68 -28.30 20.62
C SER A 8 2.23 -26.90 20.95
N LYS A 9 3.32 -26.83 21.73
CA LYS A 9 3.99 -25.57 22.07
C LYS A 9 4.58 -24.90 20.82
N ILE A 10 5.32 -25.66 20.01
CA ILE A 10 5.94 -25.18 18.76
C ILE A 10 4.86 -24.66 17.79
N LEU A 11 3.74 -25.38 17.63
CA LEU A 11 2.64 -24.95 16.77
C LEU A 11 1.99 -23.63 17.24
N LYS A 12 1.85 -23.44 18.56
CA LYS A 12 1.33 -22.18 19.14
C LYS A 12 2.27 -21.01 18.85
N GLU A 13 3.57 -21.20 19.03
CA GLU A 13 4.60 -20.19 18.74
C GLU A 13 4.59 -19.81 17.26
N PHE A 14 4.54 -20.81 16.38
CA PHE A 14 4.45 -20.61 14.94
C PHE A 14 3.20 -19.82 14.53
N THR A 15 2.03 -20.20 15.06
CA THR A 15 0.77 -19.49 14.79
C THR A 15 0.82 -18.04 15.30
N ARG A 16 1.46 -17.80 16.45
CA ARG A 16 1.69 -16.44 16.96
C ARG A 16 2.61 -15.64 16.03
N ALA A 17 3.66 -16.26 15.49
CA ALA A 17 4.56 -15.62 14.55
C ALA A 17 3.83 -15.23 13.24
N LEU A 18 2.97 -16.10 12.69
CA LEU A 18 2.18 -15.80 11.49
C LEU A 18 1.24 -14.59 11.71
N ARG A 19 0.61 -14.52 12.89
CA ARG A 19 -0.22 -13.36 13.27
C ARG A 19 0.59 -12.08 13.39
N SER A 20 1.83 -12.17 13.88
CA SER A 20 2.74 -11.02 13.99
C SER A 20 3.15 -10.49 12.62
N GLU A 21 3.49 -11.38 11.69
CA GLU A 21 3.84 -11.06 10.30
C GLU A 21 2.67 -10.35 9.58
N ALA A 22 1.45 -10.87 9.73
CA ALA A 22 0.26 -10.23 9.16
C ALA A 22 0.00 -8.83 9.74
N LYS A 23 0.21 -8.64 11.05
CA LYS A 23 0.13 -7.31 11.68
C LYS A 23 1.21 -6.36 11.19
N ALA A 24 2.44 -6.85 11.00
CA ALA A 24 3.55 -6.06 10.48
C ALA A 24 3.26 -5.57 9.05
N LEU A 25 2.74 -6.45 8.18
CA LEU A 25 2.31 -6.06 6.83
C LEU A 25 1.20 -4.99 6.89
N ALA A 26 0.16 -5.22 7.68
CA ALA A 26 -0.95 -4.27 7.82
C ALA A 26 -0.48 -2.90 8.33
N HIS A 27 0.47 -2.88 9.27
CA HIS A 27 1.07 -1.66 9.78
C HIS A 27 1.83 -0.92 8.68
N ARG A 28 2.73 -1.58 7.95
CA ARG A 28 3.47 -0.99 6.82
C ARG A 28 2.54 -0.39 5.78
N GLN A 29 1.54 -1.17 5.34
CA GLN A 29 0.55 -0.72 4.36
C GLN A 29 -0.25 0.51 4.83
N LYS A 30 -0.52 0.63 6.14
CA LYS A 30 -1.16 1.83 6.72
C LYS A 30 -0.25 3.06 6.61
N PHE A 31 1.05 2.91 6.84
CA PHE A 31 2.02 3.99 6.69
C PHE A 31 2.17 4.42 5.23
N ASP A 32 2.29 3.46 4.30
CA ASP A 32 2.40 3.73 2.86
C ASP A 32 1.20 4.56 2.35
N LEU A 33 -0.02 4.24 2.80
CA LEU A 33 -1.22 5.00 2.44
C LEU A 33 -1.24 6.40 3.06
N LYS A 34 -0.72 6.55 4.28
CA LYS A 34 -0.63 7.87 4.94
C LYS A 34 0.39 8.74 4.21
N GLU A 35 1.54 8.18 3.85
CA GLU A 35 2.59 8.86 3.10
C GLU A 35 2.09 9.28 1.71
N LEU A 36 1.41 8.38 0.99
CA LEU A 36 0.79 8.72 -0.31
C LEU A 36 -0.17 9.90 -0.18
N LYS A 37 -1.06 9.89 0.82
CA LYS A 37 -1.99 11.01 1.05
C LYS A 37 -1.27 12.33 1.35
N ALA A 38 -0.22 12.29 2.17
CA ALA A 38 0.57 13.47 2.49
C ALA A 38 1.27 14.02 1.24
N SER A 39 1.88 13.14 0.44
CA SER A 39 2.53 13.48 -0.83
C SER A 39 1.54 14.09 -1.84
N GLN A 40 0.37 13.47 -2.00
CA GLN A 40 -0.67 13.99 -2.91
C GLN A 40 -1.19 15.36 -2.45
N ALA A 41 -1.37 15.57 -1.14
CA ALA A 41 -1.77 16.86 -0.60
C ALA A 41 -0.71 17.95 -0.84
N ALA A 42 0.58 17.63 -0.68
CA ALA A 42 1.67 18.55 -0.99
C ALA A 42 1.70 18.90 -2.49
N ARG A 43 1.65 17.89 -3.36
CA ARG A 43 1.61 18.06 -4.82
C ARG A 43 0.41 18.92 -5.27
N LEU A 44 -0.76 18.72 -4.67
CA LEU A 44 -1.94 19.53 -4.98
C LEU A 44 -1.73 21.00 -4.62
N ARG A 45 -1.19 21.27 -3.41
CA ARG A 45 -0.90 22.65 -2.96
C ARG A 45 0.13 23.34 -3.85
N GLU A 46 1.18 22.63 -4.24
CA GLU A 46 2.20 23.15 -5.15
C GLU A 46 1.63 23.48 -6.53
N TRP A 47 0.79 22.59 -7.07
CA TRP A 47 0.11 22.81 -8.33
C TRP A 47 -0.84 24.01 -8.26
N GLU A 48 -1.66 24.11 -7.20
CA GLU A 48 -2.60 25.24 -7.01
C GLU A 48 -1.86 26.58 -6.86
N SER A 49 -0.74 26.59 -6.12
CA SER A 49 0.11 27.77 -5.98
C SER A 49 0.70 28.21 -7.33
N SER A 50 1.20 27.26 -8.11
CA SER A 50 1.79 27.52 -9.43
C SER A 50 0.75 28.01 -10.43
N GLU A 51 -0.42 27.37 -10.50
CA GLU A 51 -1.52 27.77 -11.37
C GLU A 51 -2.11 29.12 -10.96
N ARG A 52 -2.16 29.45 -9.67
CA ARG A 52 -2.60 30.79 -9.22
C ARG A 52 -1.70 31.89 -9.77
N LYS A 53 -0.38 31.70 -9.69
CA LYS A 53 0.61 32.65 -10.25
C LYS A 53 0.51 32.73 -11.77
N ALA A 54 0.43 31.58 -12.45
CA ALA A 54 0.30 31.51 -13.90
C ALA A 54 -0.98 32.19 -14.38
N ARG A 55 -2.11 31.96 -13.70
CA ARG A 55 -3.39 32.59 -14.02
C ARG A 55 -3.33 34.10 -13.82
N HIS A 56 -2.77 34.57 -12.72
CA HIS A 56 -2.64 36.00 -12.47
C HIS A 56 -1.83 36.69 -13.57
N ARG A 57 -0.69 36.11 -13.94
CA ARG A 57 0.15 36.59 -15.04
C ARG A 57 -0.60 36.58 -16.37
N PHE A 58 -1.21 35.46 -16.73
CA PHE A 58 -1.94 35.32 -17.98
C PHE A 58 -3.05 36.36 -18.13
N PHE A 59 -3.84 36.60 -17.08
CA PHE A 59 -4.95 37.56 -17.12
C PHE A 59 -4.48 39.02 -17.09
N ALA A 60 -3.30 39.29 -16.52
CA ALA A 60 -2.69 40.61 -16.58
C ALA A 60 -2.26 40.94 -18.02
N GLU A 61 -1.60 40.00 -18.70
CA GLU A 61 -1.05 40.15 -20.06
C GLU A 61 -2.14 40.07 -21.15
N ASN A 62 -3.09 39.15 -21.03
CA ASN A 62 -4.11 38.91 -22.05
C ASN A 62 -5.42 39.59 -21.66
N LYS A 63 -5.83 40.61 -22.42
CA LYS A 63 -7.11 41.32 -22.21
C LYS A 63 -8.27 40.76 -23.04
N VAL A 64 -7.98 39.97 -24.07
CA VAL A 64 -8.98 39.42 -24.99
C VAL A 64 -9.87 38.39 -24.28
N PRO A 65 -11.21 38.58 -24.24
CA PRO A 65 -12.10 37.66 -23.54
C PRO A 65 -12.09 36.22 -24.10
N ALA A 66 -11.89 36.05 -25.40
CA ALA A 66 -11.85 34.74 -26.04
C ALA A 66 -10.67 33.89 -25.52
N GLU A 67 -9.48 34.46 -25.47
CA GLU A 67 -8.26 33.80 -24.96
C GLU A 67 -8.39 33.44 -23.47
N ARG A 68 -8.99 34.33 -22.68
CA ARG A 68 -9.29 34.05 -21.27
C ARG A 68 -10.23 32.86 -21.10
N ARG A 69 -11.25 32.72 -21.95
CA ARG A 69 -12.15 31.55 -21.92
C ARG A 69 -11.41 30.25 -22.26
N VAL A 70 -10.53 30.29 -23.26
CA VAL A 70 -9.68 29.13 -23.61
C VAL A 70 -8.80 28.74 -22.42
N TYR A 71 -8.11 29.71 -21.82
CA TYR A 71 -7.27 29.45 -20.65
C TYR A 71 -8.05 28.81 -19.49
N VAL A 72 -9.26 29.31 -19.19
CA VAL A 72 -10.10 28.76 -18.12
C VAL A 72 -10.50 27.32 -18.42
N ARG A 73 -10.88 27.02 -19.67
CA ARG A 73 -11.18 25.65 -20.10
C ARG A 73 -9.98 24.73 -19.91
N ASP A 74 -8.80 25.17 -20.32
CA ASP A 74 -7.58 24.38 -20.23
C ASP A 74 -7.13 24.18 -18.77
N PHE A 75 -7.28 25.21 -17.93
CA PHE A 75 -7.08 25.10 -16.48
C PHE A 75 -7.99 24.02 -15.87
N VAL A 76 -9.29 24.03 -16.21
CA VAL A 76 -10.24 23.02 -15.73
C VAL A 76 -9.83 21.62 -16.22
N ALA A 77 -9.38 21.48 -17.46
CA ALA A 77 -8.89 20.22 -18.01
C ALA A 77 -7.66 19.71 -17.25
N ARG A 78 -6.64 20.55 -17.05
CA ARG A 78 -5.44 20.21 -16.27
C ARG A 78 -5.77 19.81 -14.82
N ARG A 79 -6.68 20.54 -14.18
CA ARG A 79 -7.14 20.23 -12.81
C ARG A 79 -7.80 18.85 -12.76
N LYS A 80 -8.70 18.56 -13.70
CA LYS A 80 -9.36 17.26 -13.79
C LYS A 80 -8.36 16.13 -14.00
N ALA A 81 -7.39 16.32 -14.90
CA ALA A 81 -6.34 15.35 -15.17
C ALA A 81 -5.49 15.06 -13.92
N LEU A 82 -5.07 16.09 -13.18
CA LEU A 82 -4.32 15.94 -11.92
C LEU A 82 -5.10 15.12 -10.89
N LEU A 83 -6.37 15.47 -10.66
CA LEU A 83 -7.21 14.77 -9.68
C LEU A 83 -7.48 13.33 -10.09
N GLN A 84 -7.65 13.07 -11.39
CA GLN A 84 -7.84 11.72 -11.91
C GLN A 84 -6.58 10.88 -11.74
N MET A 85 -5.40 11.44 -12.05
CA MET A 85 -4.11 10.77 -11.82
C MET A 85 -3.91 10.40 -10.34
N MET A 86 -4.18 11.34 -9.41
CA MET A 86 -4.09 11.07 -7.97
C MET A 86 -5.06 9.97 -7.52
N LYS A 87 -6.27 9.95 -8.09
CA LYS A 87 -7.27 8.90 -7.82
C LYS A 87 -6.79 7.54 -8.31
N ASP A 88 -6.18 7.48 -9.50
CA ASP A 88 -5.69 6.24 -10.09
C ASP A 88 -4.45 5.71 -9.37
N GLU A 89 -3.51 6.58 -8.96
CA GLU A 89 -2.40 6.23 -8.07
C GLU A 89 -2.90 5.58 -6.77
N ARG A 90 -3.92 6.18 -6.14
CA ARG A 90 -4.52 5.62 -4.92
C ARG A 90 -5.14 4.25 -5.14
N LYS A 91 -5.90 4.08 -6.23
CA LYS A 91 -6.49 2.79 -6.59
C LYS A 91 -5.41 1.73 -6.86
N ALA A 92 -4.33 2.10 -7.55
CA ALA A 92 -3.21 1.19 -7.80
C ALA A 92 -2.58 0.74 -6.48
N ARG A 93 -2.38 1.66 -5.53
CA ARG A 93 -1.84 1.34 -4.21
C ARG A 93 -2.77 0.44 -3.38
N GLU A 94 -4.07 0.68 -3.44
CA GLU A 94 -5.08 -0.17 -2.78
C GLU A 94 -5.11 -1.59 -3.39
N ARG A 95 -5.02 -1.71 -4.71
CA ARG A 95 -4.91 -3.02 -5.39
C ARG A 95 -3.64 -3.77 -5.04
N GLU A 96 -2.51 -3.08 -5.02
CA GLU A 96 -1.22 -3.65 -4.60
C GLU A 96 -1.29 -4.17 -3.16
N ARG A 97 -1.90 -3.39 -2.26
CA ARG A 97 -2.12 -3.77 -0.87
C ARG A 97 -2.93 -5.08 -0.75
N ASP A 98 -4.05 -5.14 -1.46
CA ASP A 98 -4.95 -6.29 -1.42
C ASP A 98 -4.29 -7.53 -2.03
N SER A 99 -3.51 -7.37 -3.11
CA SER A 99 -2.69 -8.43 -3.71
C SER A 99 -1.65 -8.97 -2.73
N ARG A 100 -0.89 -8.09 -2.06
CA ARG A 100 0.12 -8.49 -1.06
C ARG A 100 -0.52 -9.22 0.12
N LEU A 101 -1.69 -8.77 0.58
CA LEU A 101 -2.41 -9.43 1.67
C LEU A 101 -2.92 -10.82 1.26
N SER A 102 -3.45 -10.95 0.05
CA SER A 102 -3.91 -12.24 -0.49
C SER A 102 -2.73 -13.22 -0.62
N ALA A 103 -1.62 -12.77 -1.20
CA ALA A 103 -0.39 -13.55 -1.34
C ALA A 103 0.14 -14.01 0.03
N LEU A 104 0.19 -13.11 1.02
CA LEU A 104 0.61 -13.47 2.38
C LEU A 104 -0.31 -14.53 2.99
N LYS A 105 -1.64 -14.42 2.85
CA LYS A 105 -2.57 -15.43 3.38
C LYS A 105 -2.36 -16.80 2.76
N GLN A 106 -2.16 -16.86 1.44
CA GLN A 106 -1.92 -18.12 0.71
C GLN A 106 -0.59 -18.75 1.13
N ASP A 107 0.45 -17.94 1.26
CA ASP A 107 1.76 -18.36 1.72
C ASP A 107 1.72 -18.86 3.18
N GLN A 108 1.10 -18.12 4.09
CA GLN A 108 0.92 -18.53 5.49
C GLN A 108 0.12 -19.83 5.61
N ALA A 109 -0.91 -20.03 4.80
CA ALA A 109 -1.69 -21.26 4.78
C ALA A 109 -0.85 -22.46 4.31
N SER A 110 -0.04 -22.27 3.27
CA SER A 110 0.88 -23.29 2.74
C SER A 110 1.93 -23.66 3.78
N ARG A 111 2.60 -22.67 4.37
CA ARG A 111 3.59 -22.87 5.43
C ARG A 111 3.00 -23.54 6.65
N LEU A 112 1.78 -23.17 7.07
CA LEU A 112 1.10 -23.82 8.19
C LEU A 112 0.80 -25.29 7.94
N LYS A 113 0.33 -25.63 6.73
CA LYS A 113 0.07 -27.01 6.34
C LYS A 113 1.36 -27.85 6.36
N GLU A 114 2.43 -27.31 5.80
CA GLU A 114 3.73 -27.96 5.78
C GLU A 114 4.30 -28.15 7.20
N PHE A 115 4.22 -27.10 8.02
CA PHE A 115 4.64 -27.12 9.41
C PHE A 115 3.91 -28.19 10.23
N GLN A 116 2.59 -28.30 10.05
CA GLN A 116 1.77 -29.35 10.68
C GLN A 116 2.16 -30.75 10.19
N SER A 117 2.51 -30.91 8.91
CA SER A 117 2.98 -32.19 8.36
C SER A 117 4.27 -32.65 9.05
N TYR A 118 5.26 -31.77 9.26
CA TYR A 118 6.48 -32.10 10.00
C TYR A 118 6.19 -32.55 11.44
N LEU A 119 5.35 -31.78 12.15
CA LEU A 119 4.98 -32.12 13.52
C LEU A 119 4.23 -33.47 13.61
N SER A 120 3.39 -33.79 12.62
CA SER A 120 2.68 -35.09 12.57
C SER A 120 3.62 -36.29 12.38
N ARG A 121 4.79 -36.08 11.77
CA ARG A 121 5.84 -37.08 11.61
C ARG A 121 6.77 -37.16 12.83
N GLY A 122 6.56 -36.32 13.85
CA GLY A 122 7.44 -36.23 15.01
C GLY A 122 8.78 -35.54 14.72
N GLU A 123 8.87 -34.81 13.61
CA GLU A 123 10.05 -34.09 13.13
C GLU A 123 9.95 -32.60 13.45
N ARG A 124 11.11 -31.95 13.63
CA ARG A 124 11.17 -30.51 13.84
C ARG A 124 11.00 -29.80 12.50
N PRO A 125 10.03 -28.88 12.36
CA PRO A 125 9.88 -28.13 11.12
C PRO A 125 11.13 -27.30 10.83
N PRO A 126 11.55 -27.18 9.55
CA PRO A 126 12.71 -26.40 9.18
C PRO A 126 12.53 -24.91 9.48
N GLU A 127 13.63 -24.22 9.80
CA GLU A 127 13.63 -22.79 10.12
C GLU A 127 13.08 -21.92 9.00
N GLN A 128 13.20 -22.37 7.74
CA GLN A 128 12.70 -21.66 6.56
C GLN A 128 11.19 -21.44 6.56
N LEU A 129 10.43 -22.29 7.27
CA LEU A 129 8.97 -22.10 7.40
C LEU A 129 8.63 -20.96 8.36
N TRP A 130 9.54 -20.60 9.27
CA TRP A 130 9.25 -19.62 10.29
C TRP A 130 9.05 -18.22 9.69
N PRO A 131 8.05 -17.46 10.15
CA PRO A 131 7.81 -16.10 9.68
C PRO A 131 8.99 -15.19 9.99
N ALA A 132 9.49 -14.52 8.96
CA ALA A 132 10.51 -13.49 9.13
C ALA A 132 9.83 -12.15 9.39
N PRO A 133 10.12 -11.47 10.52
CA PRO A 133 9.58 -10.14 10.75
C PRO A 133 10.12 -9.20 9.68
N GLY A 134 9.21 -8.75 8.80
CA GLY A 134 9.49 -7.65 7.90
C GLY A 134 10.05 -7.99 6.52
N ARG A 135 9.87 -9.21 6.03
CA ARG A 135 9.88 -9.46 4.58
C ARG A 135 8.61 -8.92 3.91
#